data_AF-A0A388P6P7-F1
#
_entry.id   AF-A0A388P6P7-F1
#
_cell.length_a   1.000
_cell.length_b   1.000
_cell.length_c   1.000
_cell.angle_alpha   90.00
_cell.angle_beta   90.00
_cell.angle_gamma   90.00
#
_symmetry.space_group_name_H-M   'P 1'
#
loop_
_entity.id
_entity.type
_entity.pdbx_description
1 polymer ?
#
loop_
_entity_poly.entity_id
_entity_poly.type
_entity_poly.pdbx_seq_one_letter_code
_entity_poly.pdbx_strand_id
1 'polypeptide(L)'
;MSERAGSVPAAYWELTKPRLSFLSVLTALAGYFCSEPSQATNPKVLVSLAIGTALAAGGCGAINMWWESDADAKMDRTRNRPIPAGILKPGAVLLFGLLLLTLGVILVWVGTDQPLAGALTAATAISYLLLYTPLKSMTSWCTLVGSLPGAIPPIIGTAAKLGHIDTMGWLLFALLFFWQVPHFMALAVMCREDYARGGFKVATVNDPSGHAAAIWALLFIIPMLFVAGAIATIFFPDGAVPMSGFPSLPAPGSSSSASIRCPEPPGGSRLSLFSSPRSFICPSPVDSDAEPDFLRAMDARADKDRLRAELKARRTALTPRELQVAGDAAARLVTQLPEWKQAKTVCLYASFGGELPTDALMLLALLEGKRLLLPRVTNKTTLVLHEVTDLTTLQPSRLESANRSRPRPSRRWPTPSWSSCPAWASTALADVSGSRWLLRPPPRQAAPQDLPARPRPRLPTGVAPPGRAA
;
A
#
# COMPACT_ATOMS: atom_id res chain seq x y z
N MET A 1 -3.74 10.86 -8.06
CA MET A 1 -4.40 11.77 -9.00
C MET A 1 -5.49 11.00 -9.73
N SER A 2 -6.73 11.11 -9.26
CA SER A 2 -7.86 11.07 -10.21
C SER A 2 -7.77 12.41 -10.92
N GLU A 3 -7.55 12.41 -12.24
CA GLU A 3 -7.67 13.63 -13.03
C GLU A 3 -8.96 14.33 -12.61
N ARG A 4 -8.95 15.67 -12.47
CA ARG A 4 -10.20 16.42 -12.57
C ARG A 4 -10.90 15.86 -13.80
N ALA A 5 -12.14 15.40 -13.70
CA ALA A 5 -12.92 15.07 -14.88
C ALA A 5 -13.10 16.38 -15.67
N GLY A 6 -12.07 16.74 -16.47
CA GLY A 6 -11.90 18.05 -17.08
C GLY A 6 -12.90 18.30 -18.20
N SER A 7 -13.70 17.30 -18.52
CA SER A 7 -14.79 17.35 -19.47
C SER A 7 -15.97 16.49 -19.00
N VAL A 8 -17.18 16.90 -19.35
CA VAL A 8 -18.42 16.16 -19.07
C VAL A 8 -18.35 14.69 -19.56
N PRO A 9 -17.80 14.38 -20.75
CA PRO A 9 -17.62 12.99 -21.18
C PRO A 9 -16.68 12.17 -20.27
N ALA A 10 -15.57 12.76 -19.81
CA ALA A 10 -14.67 12.09 -18.88
C ALA A 10 -15.35 11.81 -17.54
N ALA A 11 -16.23 12.69 -17.09
CA ALA A 11 -17.04 12.49 -15.88
C ALA A 11 -17.99 11.30 -16.03
N TYR A 12 -18.69 11.18 -17.17
CA TYR A 12 -19.52 10.00 -17.45
C TYR A 12 -18.72 8.71 -17.56
N TRP A 13 -17.51 8.77 -18.13
CA TRP A 13 -16.60 7.63 -18.18
C TRP A 13 -16.12 7.20 -16.78
N GLU A 14 -15.88 8.15 -15.87
CA GLU A 14 -15.50 7.86 -14.49
C GLU A 14 -16.64 7.17 -13.72
N LEU A 15 -17.90 7.54 -13.97
CA LEU A 15 -19.07 6.93 -13.33
C LEU A 15 -19.15 5.41 -13.56
N THR A 16 -18.74 4.93 -14.73
CA THR A 16 -18.83 3.51 -15.09
C THR A 16 -17.72 2.66 -14.45
N LYS A 17 -16.75 3.28 -13.76
CA LYS A 17 -15.61 2.61 -13.12
C LYS A 17 -14.98 1.53 -14.05
N PRO A 18 -14.45 1.91 -15.22
CA PRO A 18 -14.12 1.00 -16.31
C PRO A 18 -13.18 -0.14 -15.89
N ARG A 19 -12.23 0.13 -14.99
CA ARG A 19 -11.33 -0.89 -14.44
C ARG A 19 -12.07 -1.96 -13.63
N LEU A 20 -13.00 -1.55 -12.77
CA LEU A 20 -13.77 -2.48 -11.94
C LEU A 20 -14.79 -3.24 -12.78
N SER A 21 -15.47 -2.55 -13.70
CA SER A 21 -16.41 -3.16 -14.64
C SER A 21 -15.72 -4.18 -15.54
N PHE A 22 -14.50 -3.90 -16.01
CA PHE A 22 -13.70 -4.85 -16.78
C PHE A 22 -13.36 -6.11 -15.99
N LEU A 23 -13.00 -5.99 -14.71
CA LEU A 23 -12.73 -7.16 -13.87
C LEU A 23 -13.99 -8.03 -13.68
N SER A 24 -15.16 -7.41 -13.52
CA SER A 24 -16.43 -8.13 -13.46
C SER A 24 -16.70 -8.91 -14.75
N VAL A 25 -16.50 -8.28 -15.90
CA VAL A 25 -16.58 -8.95 -17.22
C VAL A 25 -15.62 -10.12 -17.30
N LEU A 26 -14.36 -9.92 -16.92
CA LEU A 26 -13.35 -10.98 -16.96
C LEU A 26 -13.75 -12.19 -16.10
N THR A 27 -14.29 -11.95 -14.90
CA THR A 27 -14.77 -13.03 -14.03
C THR A 27 -16.00 -13.74 -14.58
N ALA A 28 -16.91 -13.03 -15.25
CA ALA A 28 -18.02 -13.66 -15.96
C ALA A 28 -17.54 -14.51 -17.14
N LEU A 29 -16.59 -14.00 -17.92
CA LEU A 29 -15.98 -14.77 -19.01
C LEU A 29 -15.22 -16.00 -18.50
N ALA A 30 -14.54 -15.90 -17.35
CA ALA A 30 -13.90 -17.05 -16.73
C ALA A 30 -14.92 -18.15 -16.40
N GLY A 31 -16.09 -17.80 -15.82
CA GLY A 31 -17.17 -18.76 -15.61
C GLY A 31 -17.68 -19.39 -16.91
N TYR A 32 -17.86 -18.57 -17.97
CA TYR A 32 -18.26 -19.06 -19.29
C TYR A 32 -17.26 -20.06 -19.89
N PHE A 33 -15.95 -19.78 -19.83
CA PHE A 33 -14.93 -20.65 -20.45
C PHE A 33 -14.57 -21.87 -19.61
N CYS A 34 -14.59 -21.76 -18.28
CA CYS A 34 -14.24 -22.87 -17.38
C CYS A 34 -15.37 -23.89 -17.24
N SER A 35 -16.63 -23.48 -17.39
CA SER A 35 -17.77 -24.39 -17.39
C SER A 35 -17.91 -25.13 -18.73
N GLU A 36 -17.99 -26.46 -18.68
CA GLU A 36 -18.06 -27.37 -19.84
C GLU A 36 -17.18 -26.95 -21.04
N PRO A 37 -15.84 -27.00 -20.96
CA PRO A 37 -14.94 -26.52 -22.02
C PRO A 37 -15.13 -27.21 -23.37
N SER A 38 -15.72 -28.41 -23.38
CA SER A 38 -16.03 -29.19 -24.59
C SER A 38 -17.11 -28.53 -25.47
N GLN A 39 -18.01 -27.74 -24.88
CA GLN A 39 -19.10 -27.10 -25.60
C GLN A 39 -18.58 -25.91 -26.42
N ALA A 40 -18.98 -25.87 -27.69
CA ALA A 40 -18.59 -24.81 -28.61
C ALA A 40 -19.01 -23.41 -28.12
N THR A 41 -18.12 -22.44 -28.31
CA THR A 41 -18.37 -21.03 -27.95
C THR A 41 -19.38 -20.43 -28.94
N ASN A 42 -20.43 -19.80 -28.41
CA ASN A 42 -21.37 -19.02 -29.20
C ASN A 42 -20.97 -17.53 -29.17
N PRO A 43 -20.55 -16.93 -30.30
CA PRO A 43 -20.12 -15.53 -30.34
C PRO A 43 -21.19 -14.54 -29.89
N LYS A 44 -22.47 -14.80 -30.19
CA LYS A 44 -23.60 -13.96 -29.77
C LYS A 44 -23.65 -13.90 -28.24
N VAL A 45 -23.65 -15.07 -27.59
CA VAL A 45 -23.70 -15.19 -26.13
C VAL A 45 -22.50 -14.50 -25.49
N LEU A 46 -21.29 -14.71 -26.04
CA LEU A 46 -20.06 -14.13 -25.52
C LEU A 46 -20.08 -12.59 -25.56
N VAL A 47 -20.48 -12.01 -26.69
CA VAL A 47 -20.58 -10.56 -26.87
C VAL A 47 -21.67 -9.98 -25.97
N SER A 48 -22.83 -10.62 -25.91
CA SER A 48 -23.95 -10.19 -25.06
C SER A 48 -23.60 -10.25 -23.57
N LEU A 49 -22.91 -11.31 -23.13
CA LEU A 49 -22.40 -11.43 -21.77
C LEU A 49 -21.38 -10.32 -21.47
N ALA A 50 -20.37 -10.14 -22.32
CA ALA A 50 -19.31 -9.16 -22.07
C ALA A 50 -19.83 -7.71 -22.04
N ILE A 51 -20.59 -7.31 -23.06
CA ILE A 51 -21.14 -5.95 -23.14
C ILE A 51 -22.24 -5.76 -22.09
N GLY A 52 -23.13 -6.73 -21.92
CA GLY A 52 -24.23 -6.66 -20.97
C GLY A 52 -23.74 -6.54 -19.53
N THR A 53 -22.76 -7.35 -19.13
CA THR A 53 -22.11 -7.25 -17.82
C THR A 53 -21.38 -5.93 -17.65
N ALA A 54 -20.68 -5.43 -18.68
CA ALA A 54 -20.02 -4.11 -18.60
C ALA A 54 -21.00 -2.96 -18.37
N LEU A 55 -22.13 -2.95 -19.11
CA LEU A 55 -23.18 -1.95 -18.98
C LEU A 55 -23.87 -2.04 -17.62
N ALA A 56 -24.21 -3.25 -17.17
CA ALA A 56 -24.84 -3.48 -15.86
C ALA A 56 -23.91 -3.03 -14.71
N ALA A 57 -22.64 -3.43 -14.74
CA ALA A 57 -21.65 -3.04 -13.74
C ALA A 57 -21.41 -1.51 -13.76
N GLY A 58 -21.30 -0.90 -14.94
CA GLY A 58 -21.17 0.54 -15.08
C GLY A 58 -22.39 1.31 -14.57
N GLY A 59 -23.60 0.83 -14.87
CA GLY A 59 -24.85 1.39 -14.36
C GLY A 59 -24.95 1.30 -12.84
N CYS A 60 -24.65 0.14 -12.25
CA CYS A 60 -24.55 -0.02 -10.80
C CYS A 60 -23.50 0.93 -10.18
N GLY A 61 -22.34 1.08 -10.83
CA GLY A 61 -21.30 2.01 -10.40
C GLY A 61 -21.79 3.46 -10.34
N ALA A 62 -22.50 3.91 -11.38
CA ALA A 62 -23.08 5.24 -11.46
C ALA A 62 -24.16 5.48 -10.39
N ILE A 63 -25.10 4.53 -10.22
CA ILE A 63 -26.15 4.64 -9.20
C ILE A 63 -25.55 4.61 -7.80
N ASN A 64 -24.51 3.81 -7.54
CA ASN A 64 -23.81 3.81 -6.26
C ASN A 64 -23.15 5.16 -5.98
N MET A 65 -22.49 5.79 -6.96
CA MET A 65 -21.94 7.14 -6.77
C MET A 65 -23.03 8.19 -6.53
N TRP A 66 -24.20 8.03 -7.16
CA TRP A 66 -25.36 8.88 -6.88
C TRP A 66 -25.84 8.72 -5.43
N TRP A 67 -26.02 7.49 -4.97
CA TRP A 67 -26.51 7.17 -3.63
C TRP A 67 -25.53 7.62 -2.53
N GLU A 68 -24.23 7.47 -2.76
CA GLU A 68 -23.19 7.78 -1.77
C GLU A 68 -22.65 9.22 -1.88
N SER A 69 -23.27 10.09 -2.69
CA SER A 69 -22.74 11.42 -3.01
C SER A 69 -22.45 12.29 -1.78
N ASP A 70 -23.35 12.31 -0.79
CA ASP A 70 -23.16 13.08 0.46
C ASP A 70 -22.02 12.54 1.33
N ALA A 71 -21.83 11.22 1.36
CA ALA A 71 -20.74 10.57 2.09
C ALA A 71 -19.41 10.77 1.36
N ASP A 72 -19.43 10.64 0.03
CA ASP A 72 -18.27 10.84 -0.84
C ASP A 72 -17.70 12.26 -0.73
N ALA A 73 -18.54 13.28 -0.50
CA ALA A 73 -18.12 14.67 -0.29
C ALA A 73 -17.25 14.86 0.97
N LYS A 74 -17.38 13.97 1.97
CA LYS A 74 -16.68 14.06 3.26
C LYS A 74 -15.34 13.31 3.28
N MET A 75 -15.06 12.49 2.27
CA MET A 75 -13.84 11.67 2.19
C MET A 75 -12.82 12.28 1.23
N ASP A 76 -11.55 12.33 1.63
CA ASP A 76 -10.49 12.99 0.86
C ASP A 76 -10.28 12.33 -0.51
N ARG A 77 -10.43 11.01 -0.55
CA ARG A 77 -10.27 10.23 -1.77
C ARG A 77 -11.39 10.46 -2.80
N THR A 78 -12.59 10.83 -2.37
CA THR A 78 -13.79 10.81 -3.23
C THR A 78 -14.51 12.14 -3.34
N ARG A 79 -14.11 13.16 -2.57
CA ARG A 79 -14.68 14.52 -2.65
C ARG A 79 -14.58 15.16 -4.04
N ASN A 80 -13.69 14.65 -4.88
CA ASN A 80 -13.50 15.10 -6.26
C ASN A 80 -14.28 14.28 -7.30
N ARG A 81 -15.12 13.32 -6.89
CA ARG A 81 -15.96 12.55 -7.82
C ARG A 81 -16.94 13.48 -8.58
N PRO A 82 -17.48 13.04 -9.73
CA PRO A 82 -18.32 13.88 -10.59
C PRO A 82 -19.51 14.58 -9.92
N ILE A 83 -20.16 13.92 -8.95
CA ILE A 83 -21.31 14.51 -8.24
C ILE A 83 -20.86 15.45 -7.10
N PRO A 84 -20.03 15.03 -6.12
CA PRO A 84 -19.56 15.94 -5.06
C PRO A 84 -18.80 17.16 -5.58
N ALA A 85 -18.08 17.03 -6.70
CA ALA A 85 -17.38 18.14 -7.34
C ALA A 85 -18.29 19.09 -8.14
N GLY A 86 -19.60 18.80 -8.25
CA GLY A 86 -20.56 19.61 -8.98
C GLY A 86 -20.43 19.55 -10.51
N ILE A 87 -19.69 18.58 -11.06
CA ILE A 87 -19.45 18.45 -12.50
C ILE A 87 -20.71 17.92 -13.21
N LEU A 88 -21.40 16.96 -12.59
CA LEU A 88 -22.63 16.37 -13.12
C LEU A 88 -23.80 16.57 -12.15
N LYS A 89 -24.99 16.86 -12.69
CA LYS A 89 -26.22 16.96 -11.90
C LYS A 89 -26.63 15.56 -11.39
N PRO A 90 -27.01 15.40 -10.10
CA PRO A 90 -27.40 14.10 -9.54
C PRO A 90 -28.48 13.37 -10.35
N GLY A 91 -29.53 14.09 -10.78
CA GLY A 91 -30.61 13.50 -11.58
C GLY A 91 -30.15 12.94 -12.93
N ALA A 92 -29.17 13.58 -13.59
CA ALA A 92 -28.62 13.08 -14.84
C ALA A 92 -27.80 11.79 -14.62
N VAL A 93 -27.06 11.72 -13.51
CA VAL A 93 -26.30 10.51 -13.16
C VAL A 93 -27.22 9.34 -12.82
N LEU A 94 -28.31 9.58 -12.08
CA LEU A 94 -29.30 8.55 -11.78
C LEU A 94 -29.94 7.99 -13.06
N LEU A 95 -30.40 8.87 -13.96
CA LEU A 95 -30.98 8.45 -15.23
C LEU A 95 -29.99 7.66 -16.08
N PHE A 96 -28.76 8.16 -16.21
CA PHE A 96 -27.69 7.48 -16.94
C PHE A 96 -27.41 6.08 -16.37
N GLY A 97 -27.29 5.97 -15.04
CA GLY A 97 -27.07 4.71 -14.35
C GLY A 97 -28.21 3.72 -14.54
N LEU A 98 -29.47 4.18 -14.45
CA LEU A 98 -30.66 3.36 -14.68
C LEU A 98 -30.73 2.84 -16.13
N LEU A 99 -30.42 3.69 -17.11
CA LEU A 99 -30.40 3.31 -18.52
C LEU A 99 -29.34 2.26 -18.82
N LEU A 100 -28.10 2.48 -18.37
CA LEU A 100 -27.01 1.50 -18.53
C LEU A 100 -27.33 0.18 -17.85
N LEU A 101 -27.84 0.23 -16.61
CA LEU A 101 -28.19 -0.97 -15.86
C LEU A 101 -29.28 -1.77 -16.56
N THR A 102 -30.37 -1.10 -16.95
CA THR A 102 -31.50 -1.75 -17.61
C THR A 102 -31.09 -2.34 -18.95
N LEU A 103 -30.35 -1.57 -19.77
CA LEU A 103 -29.84 -2.06 -21.05
C LEU A 103 -28.88 -3.24 -20.88
N GLY A 104 -27.99 -3.20 -19.89
CA GLY A 104 -27.07 -4.29 -19.58
C GLY A 104 -27.79 -5.57 -19.18
N VAL A 105 -28.77 -5.47 -18.28
CA VAL A 105 -29.60 -6.62 -17.86
C VAL A 105 -30.38 -7.21 -19.02
N ILE A 106 -31.03 -6.37 -19.83
CA ILE A 106 -31.77 -6.81 -21.02
C ILE A 106 -30.84 -7.50 -22.03
N LEU A 107 -29.65 -6.94 -22.25
CA LEU A 107 -28.68 -7.51 -23.18
C LEU A 107 -28.17 -8.86 -22.73
N VAL A 108 -27.94 -9.08 -21.42
CA VAL A 108 -27.64 -10.43 -20.92
C VAL A 108 -28.87 -11.33 -21.08
N TRP A 109 -30.04 -10.89 -20.61
CA TRP A 109 -31.27 -11.70 -20.61
C TRP A 109 -31.66 -12.22 -21.99
N VAL A 110 -31.68 -11.33 -22.98
CA VAL A 110 -32.11 -11.63 -24.36
C VAL A 110 -30.93 -12.10 -25.20
N GLY A 111 -29.75 -11.53 -25.00
CA GLY A 111 -28.59 -11.80 -25.85
C GLY A 111 -27.92 -13.14 -25.60
N THR A 112 -27.98 -13.68 -24.37
CA THR A 112 -27.46 -15.03 -24.08
C THR A 112 -28.48 -16.12 -24.38
N ASP A 113 -29.73 -15.79 -24.68
CA ASP A 113 -30.86 -16.73 -24.77
C ASP A 113 -31.05 -17.59 -23.50
N GLN A 114 -30.51 -17.14 -22.35
CA GLN A 114 -30.54 -17.85 -21.06
C GLN A 114 -31.13 -16.95 -19.96
N PRO A 115 -32.42 -17.10 -19.62
CA PRO A 115 -33.10 -16.24 -18.64
C PRO A 115 -32.41 -16.20 -17.26
N LEU A 116 -31.81 -17.32 -16.84
CA LEU A 116 -31.10 -17.41 -15.56
C LEU A 116 -29.94 -16.42 -15.47
N ALA A 117 -29.18 -16.22 -16.56
CA ALA A 117 -28.06 -15.28 -16.58
C ALA A 117 -28.53 -13.83 -16.41
N GLY A 118 -29.63 -13.47 -17.08
CA GLY A 118 -30.26 -12.15 -16.93
C GLY A 118 -30.80 -11.94 -15.51
N ALA A 119 -31.48 -12.94 -14.95
CA ALA A 119 -32.01 -12.89 -13.59
C ALA A 119 -30.91 -12.73 -12.53
N LEU A 120 -29.79 -13.48 -12.67
CA LEU A 120 -28.63 -13.34 -11.80
C LEU A 120 -27.97 -11.97 -11.93
N THR A 121 -27.91 -11.40 -13.15
CA THR A 121 -27.39 -10.04 -13.36
C THR A 121 -28.26 -9.00 -12.65
N ALA A 122 -29.59 -9.12 -12.75
CA ALA A 122 -30.52 -8.25 -12.04
C ALA A 122 -30.43 -8.42 -10.51
N ALA A 123 -30.37 -9.66 -10.02
CA ALA A 123 -30.21 -9.96 -8.59
C ALA A 123 -28.89 -9.43 -8.03
N THR A 124 -27.81 -9.49 -8.82
CA THR A 124 -26.50 -8.90 -8.48
C THR A 124 -26.62 -7.38 -8.33
N ALA A 125 -27.28 -6.71 -9.27
CA ALA A 125 -27.49 -5.27 -9.22
C ALA A 125 -28.37 -4.85 -8.04
N ILE A 126 -29.47 -5.57 -7.79
CA ILE A 126 -30.40 -5.31 -6.69
C ILE A 126 -29.71 -5.53 -5.34
N SER A 127 -29.00 -6.65 -5.16
CA SER A 127 -28.28 -6.92 -3.91
C SER A 127 -27.16 -5.90 -3.67
N TYR A 128 -26.44 -5.50 -4.71
CA TYR A 128 -25.41 -4.46 -4.59
C TYR A 128 -26.00 -3.10 -4.20
N LEU A 129 -27.07 -2.64 -4.88
CA LEU A 129 -27.63 -1.32 -4.68
C LEU A 129 -28.53 -1.21 -3.44
N LEU A 130 -29.41 -2.17 -3.22
CA LEU A 130 -30.45 -2.08 -2.19
C LEU A 130 -30.07 -2.78 -0.88
N LEU A 131 -29.13 -3.71 -0.90
CA LEU A 131 -28.63 -4.35 0.33
C LEU A 131 -27.28 -3.77 0.71
N TYR A 132 -26.26 -3.95 -0.12
CA TYR A 132 -24.89 -3.59 0.26
C TYR A 132 -24.70 -2.08 0.49
N THR A 133 -25.09 -1.22 -0.47
CA THR A 133 -24.89 0.23 -0.37
C THR A 133 -25.46 0.85 0.92
N PRO A 134 -26.73 0.64 1.32
CA PRO A 134 -27.23 1.18 2.58
C PRO A 134 -26.62 0.51 3.80
N LEU A 135 -26.29 -0.79 3.73
CA LEU A 135 -25.71 -1.50 4.88
C LEU A 135 -24.37 -0.89 5.33
N LYS A 136 -23.60 -0.25 4.43
CA LYS A 136 -22.32 0.38 4.78
C LYS A 136 -22.42 1.43 5.89
N SER A 137 -23.54 2.17 5.99
CA SER A 137 -23.77 3.15 7.05
C SER A 137 -24.48 2.56 8.28
N MET A 138 -25.00 1.34 8.16
CA MET A 138 -25.80 0.69 9.20
C MET A 138 -25.01 -0.31 10.04
N THR A 139 -24.13 -1.10 9.41
CA THR A 139 -23.50 -2.26 10.06
C THR A 139 -22.17 -2.66 9.43
N SER A 140 -21.28 -3.24 10.23
CA SER A 140 -20.00 -3.81 9.78
C SER A 140 -20.17 -5.04 8.90
N TRP A 141 -21.33 -5.69 8.95
CA TRP A 141 -21.68 -6.84 8.10
C TRP A 141 -21.82 -6.48 6.62
N CYS A 142 -21.78 -5.18 6.27
CA CYS A 142 -21.83 -4.73 4.89
C CYS A 142 -20.78 -5.40 4.00
N THR A 143 -19.59 -5.70 4.52
CA THR A 143 -18.52 -6.32 3.73
C THR A 143 -18.88 -7.74 3.27
N LEU A 144 -19.54 -8.54 4.11
CA LEU A 144 -19.99 -9.88 3.69
C LEU A 144 -21.12 -9.80 2.68
N VAL A 145 -22.10 -8.93 2.92
CA VAL A 145 -23.22 -8.75 2.00
C VAL A 145 -22.74 -8.21 0.66
N GLY A 146 -21.78 -7.29 0.66
CA GLY A 146 -21.15 -6.76 -0.55
C GLY A 146 -20.25 -7.75 -1.27
N SER A 147 -19.76 -8.78 -0.57
CA SER A 147 -18.98 -9.85 -1.19
C SER A 147 -19.83 -10.76 -2.07
N LEU A 148 -21.13 -10.92 -1.77
CA LEU A 148 -22.04 -11.71 -2.60
C LEU A 148 -22.11 -11.20 -4.05
N PRO A 149 -22.52 -9.95 -4.34
CA PRO A 149 -22.59 -9.46 -5.72
C PRO A 149 -21.23 -9.41 -6.41
N GLY A 150 -20.13 -9.22 -5.66
CA GLY A 150 -18.78 -9.30 -6.21
C GLY A 150 -18.37 -10.70 -6.70
N ALA A 151 -18.99 -11.74 -6.14
CA ALA A 151 -18.66 -13.13 -6.44
C ALA A 151 -19.60 -13.80 -7.47
N ILE A 152 -20.77 -13.21 -7.75
CA ILE A 152 -21.76 -13.75 -8.70
C ILE A 152 -21.31 -13.76 -10.19
N PRO A 153 -20.43 -12.87 -10.71
CA PRO A 153 -20.16 -12.83 -12.15
C PRO A 153 -19.76 -14.17 -12.81
N PRO A 154 -18.89 -15.03 -12.24
CA PRO A 154 -18.64 -16.36 -12.79
C PRO A 154 -19.90 -17.21 -12.94
N ILE A 155 -20.82 -17.17 -11.97
CA ILE A 155 -22.11 -17.89 -12.04
C ILE A 155 -22.94 -17.36 -13.21
N ILE A 156 -22.96 -16.04 -13.44
CA ILE A 156 -23.64 -15.45 -14.61
C ILE A 156 -23.06 -16.03 -15.90
N GLY A 157 -21.73 -16.14 -15.97
CA GLY A 157 -21.03 -16.73 -17.12
C GLY A 157 -21.40 -18.19 -17.39
N THR A 158 -21.37 -19.02 -16.34
CA THR A 158 -21.79 -20.42 -16.39
C THR A 158 -23.25 -20.55 -16.84
N ALA A 159 -24.15 -19.78 -16.22
CA ALA A 159 -25.57 -19.78 -16.56
C ALA A 159 -25.82 -19.28 -18.00
N ALA A 160 -25.02 -18.33 -18.49
CA ALA A 160 -25.10 -17.85 -19.86
C ALA A 160 -24.70 -18.91 -20.88
N LYS A 161 -23.79 -19.84 -20.51
CA LYS A 161 -23.37 -20.93 -21.38
C LYS A 161 -24.30 -22.14 -21.32
N LEU A 162 -24.67 -22.56 -20.12
CA LEU A 162 -25.32 -23.85 -19.85
C LEU A 162 -26.82 -23.75 -19.55
N GLY A 163 -27.34 -22.55 -19.26
CA GLY A 163 -28.71 -22.35 -18.76
C GLY A 163 -28.93 -22.77 -17.31
N HIS A 164 -27.92 -23.36 -16.66
CA HIS A 164 -27.91 -23.74 -15.24
C HIS A 164 -26.51 -23.44 -14.64
N ILE A 165 -26.36 -23.65 -13.34
CA ILE A 165 -25.09 -23.42 -12.64
C ILE A 165 -24.44 -24.78 -12.37
N ASP A 166 -23.29 -25.03 -12.98
CA ASP A 166 -22.49 -26.24 -12.76
C ASP A 166 -21.57 -26.12 -11.54
N THR A 167 -20.87 -27.21 -11.22
CA THR A 167 -19.94 -27.28 -10.09
C THR A 167 -18.81 -26.26 -10.21
N MET A 168 -18.28 -26.04 -11.42
CA MET A 168 -17.22 -25.06 -11.66
C MET A 168 -17.69 -23.63 -11.34
N GLY A 169 -18.88 -23.24 -11.78
CA GLY A 169 -19.47 -21.94 -11.48
C GLY A 169 -19.59 -21.69 -9.97
N TRP A 170 -20.06 -22.67 -9.20
CA TRP A 170 -20.14 -22.57 -7.74
C TRP A 170 -18.76 -22.48 -7.06
N LEU A 171 -17.77 -23.20 -7.57
CA LEU A 171 -16.40 -23.14 -7.04
C LEU A 171 -15.73 -21.80 -7.33
N LEU A 172 -15.90 -21.24 -8.54
CA LEU A 172 -15.39 -19.91 -8.88
C LEU A 172 -16.08 -18.80 -8.07
N PHE A 173 -17.39 -18.93 -7.84
CA PHE A 173 -18.11 -18.06 -6.91
C PHE A 173 -17.52 -18.13 -5.51
N ALA A 174 -17.37 -19.33 -4.95
CA ALA A 174 -16.84 -19.50 -3.60
C ALA A 174 -15.41 -18.95 -3.50
N LEU A 175 -14.58 -19.17 -4.53
CA LEU A 175 -13.22 -18.66 -4.59
C LEU A 175 -13.20 -17.13 -4.53
N LEU A 176 -13.97 -16.45 -5.37
CA LEU A 176 -14.07 -14.98 -5.36
C LEU A 176 -14.69 -14.46 -4.06
N PHE A 177 -15.71 -15.15 -3.55
CA PHE A 177 -16.38 -14.79 -2.30
C PHE A 177 -15.40 -14.75 -1.14
N PHE A 178 -14.59 -15.80 -0.98
CA PHE A 178 -13.61 -15.87 0.10
C PHE A 178 -12.39 -14.99 -0.14
N TRP A 179 -11.92 -14.86 -1.38
CA TRP A 179 -10.73 -14.06 -1.73
C TRP A 179 -10.89 -12.57 -1.42
N GLN A 180 -12.06 -11.99 -1.68
CA GLN A 180 -12.20 -10.54 -1.60
C GLN A 180 -12.26 -10.02 -0.16
N VAL A 181 -12.67 -10.83 0.82
CA VAL A 181 -12.80 -10.38 2.22
C VAL A 181 -11.45 -9.98 2.81
N PRO A 182 -10.37 -10.79 2.74
CA PRO A 182 -9.02 -10.37 3.15
C PRO A 182 -8.56 -9.08 2.46
N HIS A 183 -8.82 -8.94 1.16
CA HIS A 183 -8.46 -7.76 0.40
C HIS A 183 -9.22 -6.51 0.88
N PHE A 184 -10.54 -6.63 1.07
CA PHE A 184 -11.37 -5.55 1.59
C PHE A 184 -10.98 -5.16 3.01
N MET A 185 -10.58 -6.11 3.87
CA MET A 185 -10.11 -5.81 5.22
C MET A 185 -8.81 -5.00 5.20
N ALA A 186 -7.86 -5.35 4.33
CA ALA A 186 -6.65 -4.56 4.15
C ALA A 186 -6.97 -3.12 3.70
N LEU A 187 -7.85 -2.96 2.71
CA LEU A 187 -8.30 -1.64 2.26
C LEU A 187 -9.05 -0.87 3.35
N ALA A 188 -9.86 -1.55 4.15
CA ALA A 188 -10.62 -0.97 5.25
C ALA A 188 -9.72 -0.45 6.37
N VAL A 189 -8.56 -1.06 6.60
CA VAL A 189 -7.53 -0.53 7.50
C VAL A 189 -6.85 0.70 6.88
N MET A 190 -6.48 0.64 5.60
CA MET A 190 -5.79 1.74 4.90
C MET A 190 -6.64 3.00 4.74
N CYS A 191 -7.96 2.84 4.55
CA CYS A 191 -8.89 3.95 4.32
C CYS A 191 -9.81 4.20 5.52
N ARG A 192 -9.43 3.77 6.72
CA ARG A 192 -10.24 3.82 7.93
C ARG A 192 -10.72 5.24 8.24
N GLU A 193 -9.82 6.22 8.19
CA GLU A 193 -10.14 7.61 8.51
C GLU A 193 -11.13 8.21 7.50
N ASP A 194 -11.00 7.85 6.22
CA ASP A 194 -11.99 8.18 5.19
C ASP A 194 -13.35 7.55 5.52
N TYR A 195 -13.40 6.25 5.83
CA TYR A 195 -14.65 5.58 6.18
C TYR A 195 -15.34 6.22 7.39
N ALA A 196 -14.57 6.60 8.41
CA ALA A 196 -15.08 7.31 9.58
C ALA A 196 -15.67 8.68 9.22
N ARG A 197 -14.98 9.47 8.38
CA ARG A 197 -15.49 10.78 7.90
C ARG A 197 -16.77 10.65 7.06
N GLY A 198 -16.86 9.60 6.24
CA GLY A 198 -18.04 9.28 5.44
C GLY A 198 -19.23 8.78 6.27
N GLY A 199 -19.05 8.51 7.57
CA GLY A 199 -20.09 7.94 8.44
C GLY A 199 -20.34 6.45 8.21
N PHE A 200 -19.40 5.73 7.61
CA PHE A 200 -19.51 4.29 7.38
C PHE A 200 -19.11 3.49 8.62
N LYS A 201 -19.80 2.37 8.85
CA LYS A 201 -19.63 1.51 10.04
C LYS A 201 -18.83 0.24 9.72
N VAL A 202 -17.83 0.35 8.85
CA VAL A 202 -16.95 -0.78 8.47
C VAL A 202 -16.24 -1.33 9.71
N ALA A 203 -16.01 -2.63 9.77
CA ALA A 203 -15.46 -3.33 10.95
C ALA A 203 -14.17 -2.69 11.52
N THR A 204 -13.35 -2.08 10.67
CA THR A 204 -12.07 -1.45 11.03
C THR A 204 -12.18 -0.07 11.66
N VAL A 205 -13.33 0.62 11.53
CA VAL A 205 -13.50 1.98 12.03
C VAL A 205 -13.43 2.02 13.56
N ASN A 206 -14.03 1.03 14.22
CA ASN A 206 -14.05 0.93 15.68
C ASN A 206 -12.88 0.10 16.26
N ASP A 207 -11.96 -0.37 15.41
CA ASP A 207 -10.80 -1.16 15.82
C ASP A 207 -9.49 -0.53 15.30
N PRO A 208 -8.87 0.38 16.09
CA PRO A 208 -7.62 1.01 15.73
C PRO A 208 -6.45 0.03 15.54
N SER A 209 -6.53 -1.12 16.20
CA SER A 209 -5.46 -2.12 16.25
C SER A 209 -5.44 -3.05 15.03
N GLY A 210 -6.55 -3.11 14.27
CA GLY A 210 -6.69 -3.94 13.08
C GLY A 210 -6.83 -5.44 13.36
N HIS A 211 -6.99 -5.85 14.63
CA HIS A 211 -7.17 -7.26 15.00
C HIS A 211 -8.44 -7.86 14.38
N ALA A 212 -9.54 -7.12 14.33
CA ALA A 212 -10.78 -7.55 13.69
C ALA A 212 -10.57 -7.81 12.19
N ALA A 213 -9.86 -6.91 11.50
CA ALA A 213 -9.50 -7.11 10.09
C ALA A 213 -8.63 -8.36 9.89
N ALA A 214 -7.66 -8.59 10.77
CA ALA A 214 -6.80 -9.77 10.70
C ALA A 214 -7.57 -11.07 10.93
N ILE A 215 -8.47 -11.10 11.93
CA ILE A 215 -9.34 -12.26 12.21
C ILE A 215 -10.21 -12.57 10.99
N TRP A 216 -10.87 -11.56 10.44
CA TRP A 216 -11.71 -11.74 9.25
C TRP A 216 -10.91 -12.21 8.03
N ALA A 217 -9.70 -11.67 7.83
CA ALA A 217 -8.83 -12.14 6.76
C ALA A 217 -8.47 -13.63 6.94
N LEU A 218 -8.05 -14.05 8.14
CA LEU A 218 -7.68 -15.44 8.42
C LEU A 218 -8.88 -16.40 8.27
N LEU A 219 -10.05 -16.01 8.78
CA LEU A 219 -11.29 -16.81 8.69
C LEU A 219 -11.71 -17.09 7.25
N PHE A 220 -11.38 -16.20 6.31
CA PHE A 220 -11.77 -16.34 4.90
C PHE A 220 -10.64 -16.92 4.03
N ILE A 221 -9.36 -16.76 4.41
CA ILE A 221 -8.24 -17.41 3.72
C ILE A 221 -8.32 -18.94 3.83
N ILE A 222 -8.66 -19.48 5.01
CA ILE A 222 -8.73 -20.94 5.20
C ILE A 222 -9.72 -21.61 4.22
N PRO A 223 -11.01 -21.24 4.17
CA PRO A 223 -11.95 -21.82 3.21
C PRO A 223 -11.57 -21.51 1.75
N MET A 224 -10.97 -20.35 1.46
CA MET A 224 -10.43 -20.05 0.13
C MET A 224 -9.41 -21.10 -0.32
N LEU A 225 -8.49 -21.52 0.56
CA LEU A 225 -7.51 -22.56 0.26
C LEU A 225 -8.16 -23.92 0.00
N PHE A 226 -9.20 -24.28 0.76
CA PHE A 226 -9.96 -25.51 0.51
C PHE A 226 -10.68 -25.48 -0.85
N VAL A 227 -11.31 -24.36 -1.20
CA VAL A 227 -11.96 -24.21 -2.52
C VAL A 227 -10.93 -24.28 -3.65
N ALA A 228 -9.79 -23.59 -3.51
CA ALA A 228 -8.70 -23.66 -4.50
C ALA A 228 -8.16 -25.09 -4.64
N GLY A 229 -7.98 -25.79 -3.52
CA GLY A 229 -7.61 -27.20 -3.50
C GLY A 229 -8.63 -28.08 -4.21
N ALA A 230 -9.93 -27.88 -3.95
CA ALA A 230 -11.00 -28.62 -4.61
C ALA A 230 -11.00 -28.42 -6.14
N ILE A 231 -10.81 -27.18 -6.61
CA ILE A 231 -10.66 -26.90 -8.05
C ILE A 231 -9.46 -27.66 -8.62
N ALA A 232 -8.30 -27.59 -7.94
CA ALA A 232 -7.10 -28.31 -8.37
C ALA A 232 -7.32 -29.83 -8.44
N THR A 233 -7.94 -30.43 -7.44
CA THR A 233 -8.13 -31.89 -7.40
C THR A 233 -9.21 -32.40 -8.35
N ILE A 234 -10.30 -31.64 -8.56
CA ILE A 234 -11.43 -32.10 -9.38
C ILE A 234 -11.12 -31.89 -10.86
N PHE A 235 -10.50 -30.77 -11.22
CA PHE A 235 -10.31 -30.37 -12.63
C PHE A 235 -8.86 -30.53 -13.12
N PHE A 236 -7.88 -30.70 -12.22
CA PHE A 236 -6.47 -30.91 -12.57
C PHE A 236 -5.87 -32.14 -11.83
N PRO A 237 -6.48 -33.33 -11.96
CA PRO A 237 -6.09 -34.52 -11.18
C PRO A 237 -4.67 -35.02 -11.44
N ASP A 238 -4.11 -34.77 -12.63
CA ASP A 238 -2.78 -35.28 -13.02
C ASP A 238 -1.59 -34.47 -12.47
N GLY A 239 -1.82 -33.51 -11.57
CA GLY A 239 -0.75 -32.79 -10.86
C GLY A 239 0.18 -31.95 -11.74
N ALA A 240 -0.07 -31.85 -13.05
CA ALA A 240 0.71 -31.06 -13.98
C ALA A 240 0.30 -29.58 -13.94
N VAL A 241 0.50 -28.93 -12.78
CA VAL A 241 0.98 -27.55 -12.85
C VAL A 241 2.42 -27.70 -13.36
N PRO A 242 2.80 -27.11 -14.51
CA PRO A 242 4.21 -27.04 -14.87
C PRO A 242 4.90 -26.14 -13.83
N MET A 243 5.35 -26.75 -12.74
CA MET A 243 6.39 -26.22 -11.84
C MET A 243 7.75 -26.18 -12.54
N SER A 244 7.79 -26.10 -13.88
CA SER A 244 9.01 -25.85 -14.65
C SER A 244 9.38 -24.37 -14.69
N GLY A 245 8.57 -23.48 -14.09
CA GLY A 245 8.84 -22.04 -14.02
C GLY A 245 9.32 -21.50 -12.66
N PHE A 246 9.33 -22.32 -11.60
CA PHE A 246 9.87 -21.93 -10.30
C PHE A 246 11.20 -22.65 -10.05
N PRO A 247 12.30 -21.94 -9.75
CA PRO A 247 13.53 -22.61 -9.36
C PRO A 247 13.25 -23.43 -8.10
N SER A 248 13.40 -24.74 -8.24
CA SER A 248 13.35 -25.69 -7.14
C SER A 248 14.33 -25.26 -6.06
N LEU A 249 13.80 -25.00 -4.86
CA LEU A 249 14.61 -25.02 -3.66
C LEU A 249 15.22 -26.43 -3.55
N PRO A 250 16.54 -26.58 -3.34
CA PRO A 250 17.14 -27.88 -3.22
C PRO A 250 16.56 -28.61 -2.00
N ALA A 251 16.01 -29.79 -2.24
CA ALA A 251 15.63 -30.71 -1.18
C ALA A 251 16.88 -31.05 -0.34
N PRO A 252 16.76 -31.14 1.00
CA PRO A 252 17.88 -31.47 1.86
C PRO A 252 18.26 -32.94 1.62
N GLY A 253 19.38 -33.13 0.92
CA GLY A 253 20.04 -34.42 0.78
C GLY A 253 20.53 -34.90 2.15
N SER A 254 20.13 -36.12 2.48
CA SER A 254 20.59 -36.89 3.63
C SER A 254 22.12 -37.01 3.65
N SER A 255 22.76 -36.49 4.71
CA SER A 255 23.95 -37.12 5.29
C SER A 255 24.08 -36.76 6.77
N SER A 256 24.17 -37.82 7.58
CA SER A 256 24.84 -37.90 8.87
C SER A 256 24.19 -37.21 10.08
N SER A 257 23.58 -38.05 10.88
CA SER A 257 23.20 -37.88 12.29
C SER A 257 24.16 -37.05 13.14
N ALA A 258 23.66 -35.94 13.68
CA ALA A 258 24.15 -35.34 14.92
C ALA A 258 22.93 -34.84 15.72
N SER A 259 22.55 -35.58 16.75
CA SER A 259 21.46 -35.23 17.66
C SER A 259 21.86 -33.99 18.49
N ILE A 260 21.28 -32.83 18.18
CA ILE A 260 21.38 -31.66 19.05
C ILE A 260 20.19 -31.69 20.01
N ARG A 261 20.51 -31.99 21.28
CA ARG A 261 19.64 -31.96 22.44
C ARG A 261 19.20 -30.51 22.71
N CYS A 262 17.89 -30.25 22.80
CA CYS A 262 17.39 -29.00 23.35
C CYS A 262 17.64 -28.96 24.87
N PRO A 263 18.13 -27.86 25.46
CA PRO A 263 18.17 -27.71 26.91
C PRO A 263 16.77 -27.37 27.45
N GLU A 264 16.34 -28.08 28.48
CA GLU A 264 15.18 -27.72 29.30
C GLU A 264 15.41 -26.39 30.04
N PRO A 265 14.37 -25.55 30.23
CA PRO A 265 14.47 -24.39 31.11
C PRO A 265 14.41 -24.84 32.58
N PRO A 266 15.26 -24.31 33.47
CA PRO A 266 15.19 -24.63 34.88
C PRO A 266 13.94 -24.00 35.51
N GLY A 267 13.26 -24.81 36.33
CA GLY A 267 11.99 -24.49 36.95
C GLY A 267 12.01 -23.33 37.94
N GLY A 268 10.82 -22.76 38.13
CA GLY A 268 10.55 -21.74 39.15
C GLY A 268 9.13 -21.18 39.08
N SER A 269 8.20 -21.90 39.71
CA SER A 269 6.99 -21.44 40.42
C SER A 269 6.08 -20.31 39.86
N ARG A 270 4.81 -20.71 39.62
CA ARG A 270 3.51 -20.00 39.77
C ARG A 270 3.53 -18.50 40.14
N LEU A 271 2.73 -17.71 39.42
CA LEU A 271 1.69 -16.84 40.01
C LEU A 271 0.74 -16.24 38.97
N SER A 272 -0.56 -16.48 39.20
CA SER A 272 -1.68 -15.65 38.78
C SER A 272 -1.53 -14.22 39.29
N LEU A 273 -1.96 -13.20 38.54
CA LEU A 273 -2.95 -12.18 38.97
C LEU A 273 -3.00 -10.99 38.00
N PHE A 274 -4.24 -10.52 37.83
CA PHE A 274 -4.61 -9.16 37.44
C PHE A 274 -3.66 -8.08 37.95
N SER A 275 -3.32 -7.12 37.07
CA SER A 275 -3.32 -5.68 37.39
C SER A 275 -2.95 -4.86 36.14
N SER A 276 -3.90 -4.09 35.62
CA SER A 276 -3.60 -2.75 35.10
C SER A 276 -3.41 -1.81 36.31
N PRO A 277 -3.11 -0.49 36.17
CA PRO A 277 -2.68 0.29 35.01
C PRO A 277 -1.44 1.16 35.34
N ARG A 278 -0.64 1.58 34.36
CA ARG A 278 0.14 2.83 34.48
C ARG A 278 0.15 3.62 33.17
N SER A 279 -0.61 4.69 33.23
CA SER A 279 -0.49 5.96 32.50
C SER A 279 0.91 6.24 31.94
N PHE A 280 1.02 6.29 30.61
CA PHE A 280 2.05 7.08 29.96
C PHE A 280 1.45 8.40 29.49
N ILE A 281 2.03 9.46 30.02
CA ILE A 281 1.73 10.86 29.78
C ILE A 281 2.11 11.17 28.34
N CYS A 282 1.12 11.56 27.52
CA CYS A 282 1.36 12.17 26.21
C CYS A 282 1.89 13.59 26.45
N PRO A 283 3.01 14.02 25.82
CA PRO A 283 3.40 15.42 25.88
C PRO A 283 2.37 16.29 25.13
N SER A 284 2.09 17.45 25.71
CA SER A 284 1.14 18.47 25.27
C SER A 284 1.39 18.99 23.83
N PRO A 285 0.35 19.49 23.13
CA PRO A 285 0.49 20.00 21.78
C PRO A 285 1.33 21.28 21.78
N VAL A 286 2.26 21.36 20.83
CA VAL A 286 2.98 22.59 20.52
C VAL A 286 2.04 23.48 19.72
N ASP A 287 1.72 24.65 20.27
CA ASP A 287 1.07 25.74 19.53
C ASP A 287 1.97 26.19 18.38
N SER A 288 1.47 26.08 17.15
CA SER A 288 2.03 26.80 16.00
C SER A 288 0.91 27.34 15.13
N ASP A 289 0.31 28.44 15.60
CA ASP A 289 -0.39 29.40 14.75
C ASP A 289 0.62 30.05 13.80
N ALA A 290 0.83 29.43 12.64
CA ALA A 290 1.24 30.03 11.36
C ALA A 290 1.56 28.91 10.36
N GLU A 291 0.55 28.20 9.85
CA GLU A 291 0.74 27.44 8.62
C GLU A 291 0.76 28.41 7.42
N PRO A 292 1.84 28.49 6.64
CA PRO A 292 1.81 29.18 5.37
C PRO A 292 0.88 28.42 4.41
N ASP A 293 0.03 29.18 3.71
CA ASP A 293 -0.87 28.77 2.62
C ASP A 293 -0.25 27.74 1.64
N PHE A 294 -0.27 26.46 2.01
CA PHE A 294 0.23 25.34 1.20
C PHE A 294 -0.83 24.75 0.26
N LEU A 295 -2.01 25.39 0.18
CA LEU A 295 -3.15 24.96 -0.63
C LEU A 295 -3.11 25.53 -2.06
N ARG A 296 -1.96 25.44 -2.74
CA ARG A 296 -1.95 25.39 -4.21
C ARG A 296 -1.99 23.93 -4.63
N ALA A 297 -3.08 23.57 -5.31
CA ALA A 297 -3.36 22.24 -5.83
C ALA A 297 -2.13 21.58 -6.44
N MET A 298 -1.58 20.62 -5.69
CA MET A 298 -0.41 19.86 -6.09
C MET A 298 -0.78 18.82 -7.16
N ASP A 299 -0.22 18.97 -8.37
CA ASP A 299 -0.19 17.89 -9.36
C ASP A 299 0.88 16.90 -8.88
N ALA A 300 0.47 15.84 -8.19
CA ALA A 300 1.37 14.91 -7.53
C ALA A 300 2.47 14.31 -8.44
N ARG A 301 2.30 14.31 -9.77
CA ARG A 301 3.36 13.87 -10.69
C ARG A 301 4.28 15.03 -11.06
N ALA A 302 3.73 16.18 -11.43
CA ALA A 302 4.51 17.37 -11.70
C ALA A 302 5.29 17.85 -10.46
N ASP A 303 4.70 17.74 -9.28
CA ASP A 303 5.34 18.06 -8.00
C ASP A 303 6.38 17.04 -7.61
N LYS A 304 6.15 15.75 -7.87
CA LYS A 304 7.20 14.74 -7.68
C LYS A 304 8.38 14.98 -8.62
N ASP A 305 8.11 15.34 -9.88
CA ASP A 305 9.15 15.61 -10.85
C ASP A 305 9.87 16.93 -10.56
N ARG A 306 9.15 17.96 -10.10
CA ARG A 306 9.70 19.22 -9.59
C ARG A 306 10.55 19.00 -8.34
N LEU A 307 10.05 18.29 -7.32
CA LEU A 307 10.79 17.93 -6.12
C LEU A 307 12.02 17.11 -6.46
N ARG A 308 11.92 16.15 -7.38
CA ARG A 308 13.06 15.36 -7.85
C ARG A 308 14.10 16.24 -8.56
N ALA A 309 13.66 17.19 -9.39
CA ALA A 309 14.55 18.14 -10.06
C ALA A 309 15.23 19.07 -9.04
N GLU A 310 14.50 19.56 -8.05
CA GLU A 310 15.02 20.40 -6.98
C GLU A 310 16.01 19.65 -6.08
N LEU A 311 15.68 18.43 -5.66
CA LEU A 311 16.58 17.56 -4.91
C LEU A 311 17.85 17.26 -5.71
N LYS A 312 17.71 16.96 -7.00
CA LYS A 312 18.86 16.73 -7.88
C LYS A 312 19.71 18.00 -8.02
N ALA A 313 19.10 19.17 -8.21
CA ALA A 313 19.78 20.45 -8.34
C ALA A 313 20.57 20.81 -7.08
N ARG A 314 19.92 20.73 -5.89
CA ARG A 314 20.56 20.93 -4.58
C ARG A 314 21.73 19.97 -4.39
N ARG A 315 21.56 18.70 -4.77
CA ARG A 315 22.58 17.66 -4.68
C ARG A 315 23.78 17.91 -5.61
N THR A 316 23.55 18.35 -6.84
CA THR A 316 24.63 18.74 -7.77
C THR A 316 25.35 20.03 -7.37
N ALA A 317 24.73 20.88 -6.56
CA ALA A 317 25.34 22.11 -6.07
C ALA A 317 26.32 21.87 -4.90
N LEU A 318 26.24 20.70 -4.24
CA LEU A 318 27.14 20.34 -3.15
C LEU A 318 28.54 20.03 -3.67
N THR A 319 29.54 20.56 -2.98
CA THR A 319 30.94 20.19 -3.22
C THR A 319 31.19 18.74 -2.78
N PRO A 320 32.20 18.05 -3.33
CA PRO A 320 32.55 16.70 -2.91
C PRO A 320 32.82 16.56 -1.41
N ARG A 321 33.36 17.62 -0.78
CA ARG A 321 33.63 17.64 0.66
C ARG A 321 32.33 17.71 1.47
N GLU A 322 31.36 18.50 1.04
CA GLU A 322 30.06 18.60 1.72
C GLU A 322 29.25 17.31 1.59
N LEU A 323 29.32 16.65 0.42
CA LEU A 323 28.74 15.32 0.23
C LEU A 323 29.33 14.29 1.20
N GLN A 324 30.66 14.30 1.39
CA GLN A 324 31.32 13.43 2.36
C GLN A 324 30.86 13.69 3.79
N VAL A 325 30.83 14.96 4.22
CA VAL A 325 30.38 15.33 5.57
C VAL A 325 28.94 14.91 5.81
N ALA A 326 28.06 15.09 4.82
CA ALA A 326 26.67 14.66 4.91
C ALA A 326 26.53 13.13 4.95
N GLY A 327 27.35 12.39 4.19
CA GLY A 327 27.40 10.93 4.25
C GLY A 327 27.86 10.42 5.61
N ASP A 328 28.92 11.00 6.18
CA ASP A 328 29.42 10.65 7.51
C ASP A 328 28.41 10.98 8.63
N ALA A 329 27.65 12.09 8.48
CA ALA A 329 26.57 12.43 9.39
C ALA A 329 25.42 11.42 9.32
N ALA A 330 25.01 11.02 8.11
CA ALA A 330 24.00 9.99 7.91
C ALA A 330 24.44 8.64 8.52
N ALA A 331 25.71 8.26 8.32
CA ALA A 331 26.28 7.05 8.89
C ALA A 331 26.18 7.03 10.43
N ARG A 332 26.51 8.15 11.07
CA ARG A 332 26.40 8.30 12.54
C ARG A 332 24.97 8.17 13.05
N LEU A 333 23.99 8.72 12.35
CA LEU A 333 22.59 8.63 12.76
C LEU A 333 22.05 7.20 12.63
N VAL A 334 22.35 6.55 11.50
CA VAL A 334 21.87 5.18 11.22
C VAL A 334 22.44 4.17 12.21
N THR A 335 23.73 4.28 12.54
CA THR A 335 24.38 3.34 13.48
C THR A 335 23.88 3.46 14.93
N GLN A 336 23.23 4.57 15.28
CA GLN A 336 22.64 4.77 16.62
C GLN A 336 21.30 4.05 16.79
N LEU A 337 20.64 3.67 15.68
CA LEU A 337 19.33 3.04 15.70
C LEU A 337 19.36 1.67 16.39
N PRO A 338 18.34 1.31 17.19
CA PRO A 338 18.27 0.00 17.83
C PRO A 338 18.22 -1.14 16.81
N GLU A 339 17.62 -0.91 15.64
CA GLU A 339 17.56 -1.86 14.53
C GLU A 339 18.95 -2.17 13.97
N TRP A 340 19.80 -1.15 13.82
CA TRP A 340 21.19 -1.34 13.39
C TRP A 340 21.96 -2.20 14.38
N LYS A 341 21.83 -1.91 15.69
CA LYS A 341 22.54 -2.63 16.75
C LYS A 341 22.16 -4.12 16.80
N GLN A 342 20.88 -4.44 16.58
CA GLN A 342 20.39 -5.83 16.59
C GLN A 342 20.69 -6.59 15.28
N ALA A 343 20.93 -5.88 14.17
CA ALA A 343 21.13 -6.50 12.88
C ALA A 343 22.44 -7.31 12.82
N LYS A 344 22.34 -8.58 12.37
CA LYS A 344 23.49 -9.43 12.01
C LYS A 344 23.88 -9.31 10.54
N THR A 345 22.93 -8.89 9.70
CA THR A 345 23.08 -8.72 8.26
C THR A 345 22.55 -7.35 7.88
N VAL A 346 23.30 -6.60 7.07
CA VAL A 346 22.92 -5.28 6.57
C VAL A 346 22.97 -5.30 5.04
N CYS A 347 21.86 -4.92 4.41
CA CYS A 347 21.80 -4.73 2.96
C CYS A 347 21.92 -3.23 2.65
N LEU A 348 22.94 -2.84 1.89
CA LEU A 348 23.20 -1.43 1.54
C LEU A 348 23.21 -1.23 0.02
N TYR A 349 23.19 0.02 -0.42
CA TYR A 349 23.43 0.40 -1.81
C TYR A 349 24.76 1.13 -1.93
N ALA A 350 25.55 0.81 -2.95
CA ALA A 350 26.77 1.54 -3.28
C ALA A 350 26.40 2.78 -4.10
N SER A 351 26.67 3.95 -3.55
CA SER A 351 26.47 5.24 -4.21
C SER A 351 27.59 5.50 -5.21
N PHE A 352 27.24 5.72 -6.49
CA PHE A 352 28.20 6.04 -7.55
C PHE A 352 27.93 7.43 -8.11
N GLY A 353 28.66 8.45 -7.64
CA GLY A 353 28.69 9.77 -8.24
C GLY A 353 27.44 10.63 -8.00
N GLY A 354 27.62 11.71 -7.24
CA GLY A 354 26.57 12.70 -7.01
C GLY A 354 25.45 12.24 -6.08
N GLU A 355 25.60 11.14 -5.35
CA GLU A 355 24.75 10.71 -4.23
C GLU A 355 25.53 10.82 -2.90
N LEU A 356 24.84 10.66 -1.77
CA LEU A 356 25.53 10.61 -0.47
C LEU A 356 26.46 9.39 -0.45
N PRO A 357 27.74 9.55 -0.07
CA PRO A 357 28.66 8.43 -0.01
C PRO A 357 28.25 7.49 1.12
N THR A 358 28.18 6.20 0.81
CA THR A 358 27.78 5.14 1.76
C THR A 358 28.98 4.37 2.32
N ASP A 359 30.21 4.80 2.00
CA ASP A 359 31.46 4.13 2.38
C ASP A 359 31.61 4.00 3.89
N ALA A 360 31.30 5.07 4.64
CA ALA A 360 31.36 5.07 6.10
C ALA A 360 30.40 4.02 6.71
N LEU A 361 29.19 3.87 6.15
CA LEU A 361 28.22 2.87 6.61
C LEU A 361 28.68 1.44 6.31
N MET A 362 29.20 1.22 5.11
CA MET A 362 29.72 -0.09 4.70
C MET A 362 30.91 -0.50 5.58
N LEU A 363 31.80 0.45 5.87
CA LEU A 363 32.98 0.22 6.70
C LEU A 363 32.60 -0.06 8.17
N LEU A 364 31.64 0.68 8.72
CA LEU A 364 31.11 0.42 10.07
C LEU A 364 30.41 -0.94 10.16
N ALA A 365 29.64 -1.35 9.15
CA ALA A 365 29.01 -2.68 9.13
C ALA A 365 30.05 -3.80 9.21
N LEU A 366 31.13 -3.69 8.43
CA LEU A 366 32.22 -4.68 8.42
C LEU A 366 33.01 -4.68 9.73
N LEU A 367 33.32 -3.51 10.30
CA LEU A 367 34.01 -3.38 11.59
C LEU A 367 33.20 -3.97 12.75
N GLU A 368 31.89 -3.83 12.72
CA GLU A 368 30.98 -4.42 13.71
C GLU A 368 30.72 -5.92 13.48
N GLY A 369 31.37 -6.54 12.49
CA GLY A 369 31.25 -7.96 12.17
C GLY A 369 29.90 -8.35 11.57
N LYS A 370 29.16 -7.40 10.99
CA LYS A 370 27.87 -7.66 10.33
C LYS A 370 28.11 -8.16 8.91
N ARG A 371 27.23 -9.04 8.42
CA ARG A 371 27.24 -9.48 7.02
C ARG A 371 26.75 -8.36 6.11
N LEU A 372 27.61 -7.85 5.23
CA LEU A 372 27.28 -6.76 4.31
C LEU A 372 26.85 -7.32 2.95
N LEU A 373 25.62 -7.03 2.53
CA LEU A 373 25.09 -7.42 1.22
C LEU A 373 24.85 -6.18 0.35
N LEU A 374 25.26 -6.21 -0.91
CA LEU A 374 24.96 -5.18 -1.91
C LEU A 374 24.20 -5.78 -3.10
N PRO A 375 23.17 -5.10 -3.63
CA PRO A 375 22.50 -5.54 -4.85
C PRO A 375 23.41 -5.32 -6.06
N ARG A 376 23.68 -6.39 -6.80
CA ARG A 376 24.44 -6.38 -8.06
C ARG A 376 23.54 -6.85 -9.19
N VAL A 377 23.45 -6.03 -10.23
CA VAL A 377 22.77 -6.40 -11.48
C VAL A 377 23.72 -7.27 -12.30
N THR A 378 23.38 -8.54 -12.50
CA THR A 378 24.19 -9.49 -13.28
C THR A 378 23.80 -9.44 -14.76
N ASN A 379 22.51 -9.32 -15.06
CA ASN A 379 21.91 -9.17 -16.40
C ASN A 379 20.83 -8.07 -16.38
N LYS A 380 20.30 -7.65 -17.54
CA LYS A 380 19.28 -6.58 -17.66
C LYS A 380 18.00 -6.80 -16.83
N THR A 381 17.75 -8.01 -16.34
CA THR A 381 16.51 -8.40 -15.62
C THR A 381 16.77 -9.09 -14.28
N THR A 382 18.03 -9.28 -13.87
CA THR A 382 18.35 -10.10 -12.69
C THR A 382 19.20 -9.31 -11.70
N LEU A 383 18.69 -9.19 -10.47
CA LEU A 383 19.35 -8.56 -9.33
C LEU A 383 19.73 -9.66 -8.33
N VAL A 384 21.02 -9.76 -8.01
CA VAL A 384 21.57 -10.74 -7.07
C VAL A 384 22.20 -9.98 -5.91
N LEU A 385 22.02 -10.48 -4.67
CA LEU A 385 22.69 -9.93 -3.50
C LEU A 385 24.10 -10.50 -3.42
N HIS A 386 25.10 -9.63 -3.52
CA HIS A 386 26.50 -9.98 -3.41
C HIS A 386 26.99 -9.65 -2.00
N GLU A 387 27.54 -10.64 -1.30
CA GLU A 387 28.17 -10.43 0.00
C GLU A 387 29.54 -9.79 -0.18
N VAL A 388 29.77 -8.69 0.53
CA VAL A 388 31.01 -7.92 0.45
C VAL A 388 31.80 -8.17 1.73
N THR A 389 32.99 -8.74 1.57
CA THR A 389 33.92 -9.01 2.68
C THR A 389 35.08 -8.01 2.73
N ASP A 390 35.41 -7.40 1.58
CA ASP A 390 36.45 -6.37 1.46
C ASP A 390 35.96 -5.26 0.52
N LEU A 391 35.99 -4.01 1.01
CA LEU A 391 35.55 -2.83 0.26
C LEU A 391 36.45 -2.54 -0.94
N THR A 392 37.71 -3.00 -0.94
CA THR A 392 38.63 -2.79 -2.08
C THR A 392 38.20 -3.59 -3.32
N THR A 393 37.35 -4.62 -3.14
CA THR A 393 36.84 -5.46 -4.22
C THR A 393 35.66 -4.83 -4.98
N LEU A 394 35.13 -3.70 -4.48
CA LEU A 394 34.06 -2.95 -5.12
C LEU A 394 34.60 -2.16 -6.31
N GLN A 395 34.64 -2.80 -7.48
CA GLN A 395 34.85 -2.10 -8.75
C GLN A 395 33.56 -1.43 -9.24
N PRO A 396 33.60 -0.18 -9.74
CA PRO A 396 32.44 0.46 -10.33
C PRO A 396 31.95 -0.36 -11.53
N SER A 397 30.70 -0.82 -11.49
CA SER A 397 30.07 -1.52 -12.59
C SER A 397 29.92 -0.60 -13.80
N ARG A 398 30.39 -1.05 -14.98
CA ARG A 398 30.31 -0.37 -16.29
C ARG A 398 28.89 0.08 -16.65
N LEU A 399 28.50 1.27 -16.21
CA LEU A 399 27.35 2.00 -16.73
C LEU A 399 27.71 3.41 -17.23
N GLU A 400 29.00 3.78 -17.21
CA GLU A 400 29.51 5.08 -17.67
C GLU A 400 30.26 5.08 -19.02
N SER A 401 30.34 3.98 -19.77
CA SER A 401 31.22 3.90 -20.95
C SER A 401 30.52 3.73 -22.31
N ALA A 402 29.37 4.36 -22.56
CA ALA A 402 28.73 4.30 -23.89
C ALA A 402 28.36 5.66 -24.53
N ASN A 403 28.59 6.81 -23.89
CA ASN A 403 28.23 8.09 -24.53
C ASN A 403 29.10 9.30 -24.15
N ARG A 404 30.41 9.22 -24.39
CA ARG A 404 31.29 10.41 -24.43
C ARG A 404 32.36 10.28 -25.52
N SER A 405 31.98 10.62 -26.75
CA SER A 405 32.89 10.88 -27.86
C SER A 405 33.52 12.29 -27.72
N ARG A 406 34.65 12.40 -27.01
CA ARG A 406 35.83 13.28 -27.26
C ARG A 406 36.69 13.46 -26.00
N PRO A 407 38.02 13.65 -26.15
CA PRO A 407 39.00 13.36 -25.11
C PRO A 407 39.18 14.52 -24.13
N ARG A 408 39.37 14.20 -22.85
CA ARG A 408 39.98 15.10 -21.86
C ARG A 408 41.13 14.37 -21.14
N PRO A 409 42.20 15.09 -20.79
CA PRO A 409 43.53 14.51 -20.60
C PRO A 409 43.60 13.67 -19.32
N SER A 410 44.53 12.71 -19.34
CA SER A 410 44.88 11.81 -18.26
C SER A 410 44.96 12.50 -16.88
N ARG A 411 43.93 12.34 -16.05
CA ARG A 411 44.08 12.49 -14.60
C ARG A 411 44.39 11.12 -14.04
N ARG A 412 45.68 10.87 -13.81
CA ARG A 412 46.11 9.87 -12.83
C ARG A 412 45.48 10.26 -11.50
N TRP A 413 44.78 9.33 -10.88
CA TRP A 413 44.33 9.46 -9.50
C TRP A 413 45.58 9.56 -8.61
N PRO A 414 45.65 10.54 -7.69
CA PRO A 414 46.67 10.51 -6.66
C PRO A 414 46.41 9.28 -5.77
N THR A 415 47.39 8.39 -5.69
CA THR A 415 47.48 7.36 -4.65
C THR A 415 47.41 8.03 -3.28
N PRO A 416 46.54 7.59 -2.35
CA PRO A 416 46.55 8.13 -1.00
C PRO A 416 47.85 7.72 -0.30
N SER A 417 48.71 8.68 0.03
CA SER A 417 49.79 8.48 0.98
C SER A 417 49.20 8.35 2.38
N TRP A 418 49.38 7.20 3.02
CA TRP A 418 48.93 6.89 4.38
C TRP A 418 49.75 7.61 5.48
N SER A 419 50.09 8.89 5.29
CA SER A 419 50.92 9.66 6.25
C SER A 419 50.21 10.87 6.86
N SER A 420 48.90 11.03 6.65
CA SER A 420 48.13 12.11 7.25
C SER A 420 46.74 11.63 7.70
N CYS A 421 46.74 10.74 8.68
CA CYS A 421 45.61 10.59 9.59
C CYS A 421 45.54 11.82 10.52
N PRO A 422 44.39 12.50 10.65
CA PRO A 422 44.21 13.47 11.73
C PRO A 422 44.16 12.73 13.09
N ALA A 423 44.94 13.25 14.04
CA ALA A 423 45.30 12.67 15.34
C ALA A 423 44.15 12.50 16.38
N TRP A 424 42.89 12.37 15.96
CA TRP A 424 41.76 12.08 16.85
C TRP A 424 41.33 10.60 16.84
N ALA A 425 41.77 9.81 15.86
CA ALA A 425 41.47 8.38 15.77
C ALA A 425 42.32 7.51 16.74
N SER A 426 43.40 8.05 17.30
CA SER A 426 44.28 7.34 18.24
C SER A 426 43.82 7.44 19.69
N THR A 427 42.93 8.37 20.02
CA THR A 427 42.56 8.72 21.42
C THR A 427 41.31 8.02 21.92
N ALA A 428 40.61 7.23 21.09
CA ALA A 428 39.40 6.49 21.47
C ALA A 428 39.66 5.02 21.84
N LEU A 429 40.91 4.54 21.73
CA LEU A 429 41.28 3.13 21.99
C LEU A 429 41.94 2.88 23.35
N ALA A 430 42.00 3.89 24.23
CA ALA A 430 42.68 3.76 25.51
C ALA A 430 41.95 4.45 26.67
N ASP A 431 40.61 4.32 26.80
CA ASP A 431 39.97 4.47 28.11
C ASP A 431 38.47 4.05 28.13
N VAL A 432 38.18 2.74 28.09
CA VAL A 432 36.90 2.21 28.62
C VAL A 432 37.13 0.84 29.26
N SER A 433 37.97 0.79 30.30
CA SER A 433 37.87 -0.24 31.33
C SER A 433 37.95 0.42 32.70
N GLY A 434 36.83 0.49 33.42
CA GLY A 434 36.83 0.83 34.85
C GLY A 434 35.99 2.04 35.24
N SER A 435 34.88 1.74 35.91
CA SER A 435 34.50 2.37 37.19
C SER A 435 34.34 3.90 37.30
N ARG A 436 33.06 4.29 37.45
CA ARG A 436 32.50 5.13 38.55
C ARG A 436 32.82 6.64 38.63
N TRP A 437 31.71 7.39 38.78
CA TRP A 437 31.53 8.64 39.55
C TRP A 437 32.12 9.97 39.00
N LEU A 438 31.24 10.88 38.56
CA LEU A 438 30.79 12.09 39.28
C LEU A 438 30.39 13.26 38.35
N LEU A 439 29.34 13.95 38.80
CA LEU A 439 28.71 15.14 38.26
C LEU A 439 29.67 16.33 38.05
N ARG A 440 29.47 17.10 36.96
CA ARG A 440 29.49 18.58 36.94
C ARG A 440 28.89 19.12 35.63
N PRO A 441 28.00 20.14 35.66
CA PRO A 441 27.49 20.78 34.46
C PRO A 441 28.48 21.85 33.93
N PRO A 442 28.49 22.14 32.62
CA PRO A 442 29.26 23.27 32.08
C PRO A 442 28.56 24.62 32.34
N PRO A 443 29.30 25.75 32.27
CA PRO A 443 29.02 26.98 32.99
C PRO A 443 28.03 27.92 32.27
N ARG A 444 27.31 28.71 33.06
CA ARG A 444 26.56 29.90 32.60
C ARG A 444 27.52 30.97 32.08
N GLN A 445 27.29 31.45 30.86
CA GLN A 445 27.71 32.76 30.36
C GLN A 445 26.50 33.34 29.60
N ALA A 446 25.81 34.33 30.19
CA ALA A 446 26.01 35.78 30.04
C ALA A 446 25.13 36.33 28.90
N ALA A 447 24.12 37.10 29.30
CA ALA A 447 23.11 37.74 28.46
C ALA A 447 23.64 39.01 27.76
N PRO A 448 22.99 39.42 26.66
CA PRO A 448 22.78 40.83 26.30
C PRO A 448 21.27 41.14 26.30
N GLN A 449 20.77 41.93 27.26
CA GLN A 449 20.44 43.37 27.15
C GLN A 449 19.42 43.76 26.06
N ASP A 450 18.19 44.02 26.55
CA ASP A 450 17.20 45.06 26.20
C ASP A 450 17.03 45.55 24.76
N LEU A 451 15.84 45.27 24.20
CA LEU A 451 15.12 46.11 23.22
C LEU A 451 13.59 45.93 23.40
N PRO A 452 12.75 46.94 23.06
CA PRO A 452 11.60 47.34 23.88
C PRO A 452 10.25 46.71 23.49
N ALA A 453 9.36 46.66 24.47
CA ALA A 453 8.01 46.10 24.42
C ALA A 453 7.12 46.73 23.33
N ARG A 454 6.49 45.88 22.51
CA ARG A 454 5.38 46.27 21.63
C ARG A 454 4.02 46.15 22.35
N PRO A 455 3.07 47.06 22.09
CA PRO A 455 1.83 47.20 22.86
C PRO A 455 0.80 46.10 22.54
N ARG A 456 0.12 45.61 23.59
CA ARG A 456 -1.03 44.69 23.49
C ARG A 456 -2.25 45.40 22.88
N PRO A 457 -3.02 44.77 21.98
CA PRO A 457 -4.32 45.28 21.56
C PRO A 457 -5.34 45.13 22.70
N ARG A 458 -6.13 46.20 22.90
CA ARG A 458 -7.22 46.29 23.88
C ARG A 458 -8.39 45.37 23.47
N LEU A 459 -8.85 44.55 24.41
CA LEU A 459 -10.19 43.93 24.37
C LEU A 459 -11.24 45.01 24.72
N PRO A 460 -12.37 45.12 23.99
CA PRO A 460 -13.50 45.90 24.45
C PRO A 460 -14.35 45.10 25.45
N THR A 461 -14.50 45.68 26.63
CA THR A 461 -15.43 45.31 27.71
C THR A 461 -16.83 45.88 27.48
N GLY A 462 -17.87 45.12 27.86
CA GLY A 462 -19.27 45.56 28.09
C GLY A 462 -20.14 45.56 26.83
N VAL A 463 -21.36 45.03 26.80
CA VAL A 463 -22.49 45.26 27.72
C VAL A 463 -23.44 44.03 27.75
N ALA A 464 -24.11 43.87 28.90
CA ALA A 464 -24.98 42.77 29.36
C ALA A 464 -26.42 42.79 28.77
N PRO A 465 -27.31 41.81 29.11
CA PRO A 465 -28.43 41.31 28.29
C PRO A 465 -29.80 41.98 28.54
N PRO A 466 -30.84 41.63 27.75
CA PRO A 466 -31.99 40.86 28.26
C PRO A 466 -32.54 39.88 27.18
N GLY A 467 -33.41 38.90 27.39
CA GLY A 467 -34.24 38.45 28.49
C GLY A 467 -35.11 37.28 27.96
N ARG A 468 -35.50 36.35 28.84
CA ARG A 468 -36.51 35.31 28.58
C ARG A 468 -37.91 35.91 28.60
N ALA A 469 -38.74 35.52 27.63
CA ALA A 469 -40.20 35.36 27.69
C ALA A 469 -40.61 34.75 26.32
N ALA A 470 -41.50 33.76 26.18
CA ALA A 470 -42.39 33.04 27.07
C ALA A 470 -42.60 31.63 26.49
#